data_AF-A0A4P7CW37-F1
#
_entry.id   AF-A0A4P7CW37-F1
#
_cell.length_a   1.000
_cell.length_b   1.000
_cell.length_c   1.000
_cell.angle_alpha   90.00
_cell.angle_beta   90.00
_cell.angle_gamma   90.00
#
_symmetry.space_group_name_H-M   'P 1'
#
loop_
_entity.id
_entity.type
_entity.pdbx_description
1 polymer ?
#
loop_
_entity_poly.entity_id
_entity_poly.type
_entity_poly.pdbx_seq_one_letter_code
_entity_poly.pdbx_strand_id
1 'polypeptide(L)'
;MASEYVPPVQKGFGQLVDSLFLLVLVYCSLLAPLLLKAPDQQPAPAQAAATPVSWQALGQNPTMQAQWQKLGYDAAQAKPIITTKFDYVVDPGSLIVTALVIVGYFVFVLRVSERQYRQVIAEKFGE
;
A
#
# COMPACT_ATOMS: atom_id res chain seq x y z
N MET A 1 -51.00 -2.98 5.55
CA MET A 1 -50.24 -3.17 4.30
C MET A 1 -49.12 -2.16 4.31
N ALA A 2 -47.87 -2.56 4.58
CA ALA A 2 -46.73 -1.65 4.50
C ALA A 2 -46.53 -1.26 3.03
N SER A 3 -46.44 0.03 2.73
CA SER A 3 -46.15 0.51 1.38
C SER A 3 -44.79 -0.02 0.92
N GLU A 4 -44.75 -0.66 -0.24
CA GLU A 4 -43.51 -1.15 -0.84
C GLU A 4 -42.56 0.02 -1.07
N TYR A 5 -41.38 -0.03 -0.45
CA TYR A 5 -40.40 1.05 -0.53
C TYR A 5 -39.78 1.07 -1.93
N VAL A 6 -39.93 2.19 -2.64
CA VAL A 6 -39.26 2.43 -3.92
C VAL A 6 -38.08 3.37 -3.67
N PRO A 7 -36.83 2.90 -3.81
CA PRO A 7 -35.66 3.75 -3.61
C PRO A 7 -35.57 4.85 -4.68
N PRO A 8 -35.06 6.03 -4.34
CA PRO A 8 -34.84 7.10 -5.30
C PRO A 8 -33.75 6.71 -6.31
N VAL A 9 -34.02 6.93 -7.60
CA VAL A 9 -33.04 6.67 -8.67
C VAL A 9 -31.95 7.75 -8.61
N GLN A 10 -30.72 7.34 -8.33
CA GLN A 10 -29.58 8.26 -8.22
C GLN A 10 -29.24 8.87 -9.59
N LYS A 11 -29.00 10.19 -9.63
CA LYS A 11 -28.68 10.90 -10.88
C LYS A 11 -27.22 10.67 -11.27
N GLY A 12 -26.97 10.32 -12.54
CA GLY A 12 -25.62 9.98 -13.04
C GLY A 12 -24.58 11.10 -12.94
N PHE A 13 -25.00 12.38 -12.89
CA PHE A 13 -24.06 13.51 -12.74
C PHE A 13 -23.30 13.46 -11.40
N GLY A 14 -23.98 13.11 -10.30
CA GLY A 14 -23.33 13.01 -8.99
C GLY A 14 -22.30 11.88 -8.96
N GLN A 15 -22.60 10.76 -9.63
CA GLN A 15 -21.69 9.62 -9.73
C GLN A 15 -20.45 9.92 -10.57
N LEU A 16 -20.58 10.74 -11.62
CA LEU A 16 -19.43 11.18 -12.43
C LEU A 16 -18.48 12.06 -11.62
N VAL A 17 -19.02 13.04 -10.88
CA VAL A 17 -18.21 13.93 -10.03
C VAL A 17 -17.50 13.13 -8.94
N ASP A 18 -18.22 12.21 -8.27
CA ASP A 18 -17.65 11.34 -7.24
C ASP A 18 -16.52 10.46 -7.79
N SER A 19 -16.76 9.81 -8.93
CA SER A 19 -15.75 8.96 -9.58
C SER A 19 -14.51 9.75 -10.01
N LEU A 20 -14.70 10.96 -10.57
CA LEU A 20 -13.60 11.83 -10.96
C LEU A 20 -12.80 12.32 -9.73
N PHE A 21 -13.49 12.65 -8.65
CA PHE A 21 -12.87 13.06 -7.40
C PHE A 21 -12.02 11.94 -6.80
N LEU A 22 -12.56 10.71 -6.75
CA LEU A 22 -11.81 9.53 -6.32
C LEU A 22 -10.60 9.27 -7.22
N LEU A 23 -10.73 9.40 -8.54
CA LEU A 23 -9.61 9.26 -9.48
C LEU A 23 -8.49 10.26 -9.18
N VAL A 24 -8.83 11.52 -8.93
CA VAL A 24 -7.87 12.57 -8.56
C VAL A 24 -7.20 12.24 -7.23
N LEU A 25 -7.97 11.82 -6.22
CA LEU A 25 -7.41 11.44 -4.92
C LEU A 25 -6.44 10.27 -5.00
N VAL A 26 -6.74 9.25 -5.83
CA VAL A 26 -5.84 8.13 -6.08
C VAL A 26 -4.55 8.63 -6.72
N TYR A 27 -4.64 9.49 -7.74
CA TYR A 27 -3.47 10.04 -8.41
C TYR A 27 -2.61 10.88 -7.45
N CYS A 28 -3.24 11.73 -6.64
CA CYS A 28 -2.57 12.49 -5.60
C CYS A 28 -1.89 11.57 -4.56
N SER A 29 -2.55 10.51 -4.13
CA SER A 29 -1.99 9.54 -3.16
C SER A 29 -0.76 8.83 -3.71
N LEU A 30 -0.77 8.45 -4.99
CA LEU A 30 0.38 7.81 -5.65
C LEU A 30 1.54 8.80 -5.89
N LEU A 31 1.22 10.06 -6.20
CA LEU A 31 2.22 11.06 -6.58
C LEU A 31 2.77 11.85 -5.39
N ALA A 32 2.04 11.92 -4.26
CA ALA A 32 2.45 12.64 -3.06
C ALA A 32 3.80 12.16 -2.48
N PRO A 33 4.10 10.86 -2.33
CA PRO A 33 5.40 10.41 -1.83
C PRO A 33 6.57 10.88 -2.72
N LEU A 34 6.37 10.86 -4.05
CA LEU A 34 7.36 11.32 -5.02
C LEU A 34 7.60 12.83 -4.93
N LEU A 35 6.52 13.63 -4.85
CA LEU A 35 6.62 15.09 -4.69
C LEU A 35 7.28 15.49 -3.38
N LEU A 36 6.94 14.79 -2.30
CA LEU A 36 7.48 15.05 -0.96
C LEU A 36 8.91 14.53 -0.79
N LYS A 37 9.48 13.87 -1.81
CA LYS A 37 10.77 13.16 -1.72
C LYS A 37 10.83 12.34 -0.43
N ALA A 38 9.73 11.66 -0.12
CA ALA A 38 9.70 10.75 1.02
C ALA A 38 10.88 9.79 0.84
N PRO A 39 11.72 9.60 1.88
CA PRO A 39 12.94 8.84 1.72
C PRO A 39 12.59 7.45 1.20
N ASP A 40 13.14 7.09 0.04
CA ASP A 40 13.22 5.69 -0.33
C ASP A 40 13.97 4.99 0.80
N GLN A 41 13.41 3.93 1.37
CA GLN A 41 14.18 3.04 2.23
C GLN A 41 15.25 2.37 1.35
N GLN A 42 16.35 3.09 1.12
CA GLN A 42 17.52 2.51 0.50
C GLN A 42 18.01 1.41 1.45
N PRO A 43 18.16 0.17 0.97
CA PRO A 43 18.63 -0.92 1.79
C PRO A 43 19.97 -0.54 2.41
N ALA A 44 20.20 -0.97 3.65
CA ALA A 44 21.40 -0.63 4.38
C ALA A 44 22.65 -0.99 3.53
N PRO A 45 23.56 -0.03 3.27
CA PRO A 45 24.72 -0.23 2.39
C PRO A 45 25.70 -1.30 2.89
N ALA A 46 25.53 -1.77 4.12
CA ALA A 46 26.43 -2.68 4.82
C ALA A 46 26.60 -4.04 4.12
N GLN A 47 25.56 -4.57 3.46
CA GLN A 47 25.65 -5.89 2.81
C GLN A 47 26.15 -5.83 1.37
N ALA A 48 25.96 -4.70 0.67
CA ALA A 48 26.45 -4.52 -0.71
C ALA A 48 27.96 -4.26 -0.77
N ALA A 49 28.54 -3.62 0.26
CA ALA A 49 29.96 -3.31 0.30
C ALA A 49 30.85 -4.54 0.53
N ALA A 50 30.42 -5.48 1.38
CA ALA A 50 31.24 -6.61 1.85
C ALA A 50 31.35 -7.78 0.85
N THR A 51 30.44 -7.91 -0.11
CA THR A 51 30.45 -9.05 -1.04
C THR A 51 31.57 -8.91 -2.09
N PRO A 52 32.46 -9.89 -2.26
CA PRO A 52 33.50 -9.84 -3.28
C PRO A 52 32.91 -9.80 -4.70
N VAL A 53 33.64 -9.21 -5.64
CA VAL A 53 33.21 -9.04 -7.03
C VAL A 53 33.47 -10.33 -7.82
N SER A 54 32.66 -11.36 -7.55
CA SER A 54 32.66 -12.59 -8.33
C SER A 54 31.24 -13.15 -8.45
N TRP A 55 30.92 -13.81 -9.57
CA TRP A 55 29.60 -14.40 -9.81
C TRP A 55 29.20 -15.36 -8.69
N GLN A 56 30.16 -16.18 -8.23
CA GLN A 56 29.96 -17.11 -7.13
C GLN A 56 29.61 -16.40 -5.81
N ALA A 57 30.30 -15.30 -5.50
CA ALA A 57 30.06 -14.51 -4.28
C ALA A 57 28.73 -13.74 -4.34
N LEU A 58 28.27 -13.38 -5.53
CA LEU A 58 26.95 -12.79 -5.78
C LEU A 58 25.83 -13.83 -5.81
N GLY A 59 26.12 -15.10 -5.48
CA GLY A 59 25.15 -16.19 -5.48
C GLY A 59 24.64 -16.56 -6.88
N GLN A 60 25.35 -16.16 -7.94
CA GLN A 60 24.97 -16.45 -9.32
C GLN A 60 25.62 -17.76 -9.78
N ASN A 61 24.82 -18.65 -10.37
CA ASN A 61 25.31 -19.86 -11.02
C ASN A 61 25.70 -19.58 -12.50
N PRO A 62 26.29 -20.55 -13.22
CA PRO A 62 26.72 -20.32 -14.61
C PRO A 62 25.58 -19.93 -15.57
N THR A 63 24.36 -20.42 -15.34
CA THR A 63 23.22 -20.08 -16.21
C THR A 63 22.75 -18.64 -15.99
N MET A 64 22.76 -18.16 -14.75
CA MET A 64 22.47 -16.77 -14.40
C MET A 64 23.54 -15.82 -14.90
N GLN A 65 24.83 -16.17 -14.74
CA GLN A 65 25.95 -15.42 -15.29
C GLN A 65 25.80 -15.20 -16.79
N ALA A 66 25.42 -16.24 -17.53
CA ALA A 66 25.22 -16.14 -18.98
C ALA A 66 24.10 -15.14 -19.36
N GLN A 67 23.07 -14.97 -18.52
CA GLN A 67 22.03 -13.97 -18.76
C GLN A 67 22.56 -12.55 -18.55
N TRP A 68 23.32 -12.32 -17.48
CA TRP A 68 23.97 -11.03 -17.24
C TRP A 68 24.93 -10.64 -18.37
N GLN A 69 25.71 -11.60 -18.86
CA GLN A 69 26.62 -11.39 -19.99
C GLN A 69 25.87 -11.06 -21.29
N LYS A 70 24.70 -11.68 -21.55
CA LYS A 70 23.84 -11.33 -22.70
C LYS A 70 23.28 -9.91 -22.61
N LEU A 71 23.05 -9.43 -21.40
CA LEU A 71 22.64 -8.05 -21.13
C LEU A 71 23.81 -7.06 -21.18
N GLY A 72 25.04 -7.53 -21.40
CA GLY A 72 26.24 -6.70 -21.49
C GLY A 72 26.85 -6.34 -20.14
N TYR A 73 26.48 -7.02 -19.06
CA TYR A 73 27.00 -6.76 -17.71
C TYR A 73 28.10 -7.75 -17.31
N ASP A 74 29.17 -7.22 -16.73
CA ASP A 74 30.16 -8.00 -15.97
C ASP A 74 29.79 -8.11 -14.48
N ALA A 75 30.58 -8.87 -13.71
CA ALA A 75 30.29 -9.09 -12.28
C ALA A 75 30.35 -7.78 -11.46
N ALA A 76 31.17 -6.82 -11.87
CA ALA A 76 31.31 -5.53 -11.18
C ALA A 76 30.09 -4.64 -11.42
N GLN A 77 29.58 -4.63 -12.65
CA GLN A 77 28.40 -3.87 -13.05
C GLN A 77 27.11 -4.52 -12.54
N ALA A 78 27.05 -5.86 -12.47
CA ALA A 78 25.89 -6.57 -11.94
C ALA A 78 25.80 -6.51 -10.41
N LYS A 79 26.94 -6.41 -9.70
CA LYS A 79 27.00 -6.34 -8.22
C LYS A 79 26.01 -5.34 -7.61
N PRO A 80 26.00 -4.04 -7.97
CA PRO A 80 25.07 -3.09 -7.36
C PRO A 80 23.61 -3.44 -7.65
N ILE A 81 23.30 -4.01 -8.83
CA ILE A 81 21.94 -4.39 -9.20
C ILE A 81 21.47 -5.60 -8.37
N ILE A 82 22.33 -6.59 -8.20
CA ILE A 82 22.02 -7.81 -7.41
C ILE A 82 21.96 -7.52 -5.92
N THR A 83 22.79 -6.62 -5.42
CA THR A 83 22.92 -6.34 -3.98
C THR A 83 21.97 -5.25 -3.49
N THR A 84 21.38 -4.44 -4.37
CA THR A 84 20.27 -3.53 -4.05
C THR A 84 18.98 -4.33 -3.92
N LYS A 85 18.88 -5.12 -2.85
CA LYS A 85 17.67 -5.86 -2.49
C LYS A 85 16.78 -5.00 -1.60
N PHE A 86 15.47 -5.14 -1.74
CA PHE A 86 14.54 -4.54 -0.79
C PHE A 86 14.79 -5.14 0.60
N ASP A 87 14.78 -4.28 1.62
CA ASP A 87 14.85 -4.72 3.01
C ASP A 87 13.47 -5.27 3.41
N TYR A 88 13.37 -6.58 3.60
CA TYR A 88 12.14 -7.26 4.04
C TYR A 88 12.03 -7.34 5.57
N VAL A 89 12.90 -6.66 6.31
CA VAL A 89 12.78 -6.55 7.76
C VAL A 89 11.52 -5.74 8.08
N VAL A 90 10.54 -6.41 8.66
CA VAL A 90 9.31 -5.76 9.14
C VAL A 90 9.66 -4.89 10.33
N ASP A 91 9.49 -3.58 10.19
CA ASP A 91 9.57 -2.64 11.31
C ASP A 91 8.38 -2.87 12.28
N PRO A 92 8.62 -3.37 13.51
CA PRO A 92 7.55 -3.61 14.47
C PRO A 92 6.80 -2.33 14.84
N GLY A 93 7.46 -1.16 14.81
CA GLY A 93 6.84 0.13 15.12
C GLY A 93 5.75 0.48 14.13
N SER A 94 6.08 0.50 12.84
CA SER A 94 5.12 0.72 11.74
C SER A 94 3.97 -0.30 11.75
N LEU A 95 4.26 -1.57 12.08
CA LEU A 95 3.24 -2.61 12.19
C LEU A 95 2.26 -2.34 13.33
N ILE A 96 2.74 -1.94 14.52
CA ILE A 96 1.88 -1.58 15.66
C ILE A 96 1.03 -0.35 15.32
N VAL A 97 1.62 0.68 14.72
CA VAL A 97 0.88 1.89 14.31
C VAL A 97 -0.25 1.52 13.35
N THR A 98 0.04 0.70 12.34
CA THR A 98 -0.96 0.22 11.38
C THR A 98 -2.09 -0.54 12.09
N ALA A 99 -1.76 -1.45 13.01
CA ALA A 99 -2.73 -2.18 13.79
C ALA A 99 -3.62 -1.25 14.64
N LEU A 100 -3.03 -0.24 15.30
CA LEU A 100 -3.77 0.74 16.10
C LEU A 100 -4.72 1.57 15.24
N VAL A 101 -4.31 2.00 14.05
CA VAL A 101 -5.17 2.74 13.13
C VAL A 101 -6.37 1.89 12.70
N ILE A 102 -6.15 0.63 12.33
CA ILE A 102 -7.22 -0.30 11.95
C ILE A 102 -8.18 -0.52 13.12
N VAL A 103 -7.66 -0.88 14.30
CA VAL A 103 -8.49 -1.12 15.50
C VAL A 103 -9.26 0.14 15.89
N GLY A 104 -8.60 1.30 15.91
CA GLY A 104 -9.22 2.58 16.22
C GLY A 104 -10.36 2.93 15.26
N TYR A 105 -10.15 2.72 13.95
CA TYR A 105 -11.19 2.90 12.95
C TYR A 105 -12.39 1.97 13.19
N PHE A 106 -12.17 0.68 13.44
CA PHE A 106 -13.26 -0.25 13.74
C PHE A 106 -14.03 0.14 15.01
N VAL A 107 -13.33 0.52 16.09
CA VAL A 107 -13.96 0.99 17.33
C VAL A 107 -14.82 2.23 17.07
N PHE A 108 -14.31 3.18 16.27
CA PHE A 108 -15.07 4.36 15.88
C PHE A 108 -16.34 4.00 15.10
N VAL A 109 -16.22 3.16 14.06
CA VAL A 109 -17.35 2.72 13.23
C VAL A 109 -18.41 2.02 14.08
N LEU A 110 -18.01 1.11 14.96
CA LEU A 110 -18.94 0.38 15.84
C LEU A 110 -19.69 1.34 16.76
N ARG A 111 -18.98 2.29 17.39
CA ARG A 111 -19.59 3.23 18.33
C ARG A 111 -20.56 4.21 17.66
N VAL A 112 -20.19 4.72 16.48
CA VAL A 112 -21.06 5.63 15.72
C VAL A 112 -22.27 4.87 15.19
N SER A 113 -22.06 3.67 14.64
CA SER A 113 -23.13 2.80 14.15
C SER A 113 -24.14 2.49 15.25
N GLU A 114 -23.69 2.15 16.46
CA GLU A 114 -24.59 1.87 17.59
C GLU A 114 -25.55 3.04 17.88
N ARG A 115 -25.04 4.29 17.88
CA ARG A 115 -25.89 5.47 18.08
C ARG A 115 -26.93 5.62 16.98
N GLN A 116 -26.52 5.46 15.72
CA GLN A 116 -27.41 5.59 14.56
C GLN A 116 -28.48 4.49 14.57
N TYR A 117 -28.11 3.25 14.87
CA TYR A 117 -29.06 2.14 15.00
C TYR A 117 -30.07 2.38 16.11
N ARG A 118 -29.64 2.85 17.29
CA ARG A 118 -30.57 3.19 18.38
C ARG A 118 -31.53 4.31 17.99
N GLN A 119 -31.06 5.34 17.28
CA GLN A 119 -31.94 6.40 16.77
C GLN A 119 -32.98 5.88 15.79
N VAL A 120 -32.59 5.02 14.84
CA VAL A 120 -33.54 4.40 13.90
C VAL A 120 -34.55 3.51 14.64
N ILE A 121 -34.10 2.78 15.66
CA ILE A 121 -35.00 1.95 16.48
C ILE A 121 -36.01 2.83 17.22
N ALA A 122 -35.56 3.92 17.85
CA ALA A 122 -36.45 4.87 18.54
C ALA A 122 -37.48 5.49 17.59
N GLU A 123 -37.05 5.88 16.38
CA GLU A 123 -37.95 6.48 15.38
C GLU A 123 -38.97 5.48 14.80
N LYS A 124 -38.57 4.22 14.59
CA LYS A 124 -39.42 3.20 13.96
C LYS A 124 -40.28 2.43 14.94
N PHE A 125 -39.84 2.25 16.18
CA PHE A 125 -40.46 1.37 17.17
C PHE A 125 -40.88 2.08 18.47
N GLY A 126 -40.54 3.35 18.66
CA GLY A 126 -41.12 4.20 19.71
C GLY A 126 -40.62 3.95 21.13
N GLU A 127 -39.40 3.46 21.31
CA GLU A 127 -38.68 3.47 22.60
C GLU A 127 -37.63 4.58 22.70
#